data_AF-A0A0C9W9I1-F1
#
_entry.id   AF-A0A0C9W9I1-F1
#
_cell.length_a   1.000
_cell.length_b   1.000
_cell.length_c   1.000
_cell.angle_alpha   90.00
_cell.angle_beta   90.00
_cell.angle_gamma   90.00
#
_symmetry.space_group_name_H-M   'P 1'
#
loop_
_entity.id
_entity.type
_entity.pdbx_description
1 polymer ?
#
loop_
_entity_poly.entity_id
_entity_poly.type
_entity_poly.pdbx_seq_one_letter_code
_entity_poly.pdbx_strand_id
1 'polypeptide(L)'
;MSEQFTLPPRPVHLPLKTIDKCAVCGATVNLSLCSSCGERVYCSSGCQRKDWSAHKASCGKTERIDLGAFYPIFAITFDKFHAHQETGIHPALLHQIVNEPNPNAHPTQLPDGWEAKLIILGDEIRDKYNIGSAEWWPKALSDKVRSKLMRRILREGNLLVKLIAICLSILAEFYTTTSGAAKKETRFRLRQSSSPISDFGIACGPTRVTSQDKLAYYFLNEDKIIRGQDPDDHYWIYFTTARGQEFTLECGMFTFNMCYMIQTDPYLPQGAPIWSSAAMPFAPAFFRDRVLQKNTPDLHKETRRFSVLRDTSLQEAVAQIQEGFSAADLKKIYTFTGRVAKRECTAKEKKLLGVYTMLACNEISTVLESGSYKNFPASPSGAIEQDPGELDDLDTDGQLWWEHLQNWKKLKKQGKVGNQTIRQAFEEYQEQYGAAAKAKAKKAKKGGYSKP
;
A
#
# COMPACT_ATOMS: atom_id res chain seq x y z
N MET A 1 -19.51 -36.00 24.80
CA MET A 1 -19.14 -35.56 23.44
C MET A 1 -19.91 -34.28 23.18
N SER A 2 -19.26 -33.12 23.25
CA SER A 2 -19.90 -31.85 22.93
C SER A 2 -20.07 -31.76 21.41
N GLU A 3 -21.29 -31.59 20.92
CA GLU A 3 -21.54 -31.21 19.53
C GLU A 3 -20.73 -29.95 19.20
N GLN A 4 -19.79 -30.05 18.26
CA GLN A 4 -19.07 -28.89 17.76
C GLN A 4 -20.05 -28.06 16.94
N PHE A 5 -20.46 -26.92 17.48
CA PHE A 5 -21.33 -25.98 16.81
C PHE A 5 -20.54 -25.30 15.69
N THR A 6 -20.71 -25.75 14.45
CA THR A 6 -20.10 -25.10 13.29
C THR A 6 -20.92 -23.88 12.89
N LEU A 7 -20.23 -22.75 12.70
CA LEU A 7 -20.85 -21.54 12.20
C LEU A 7 -21.19 -21.71 10.71
N PRO A 8 -22.32 -21.16 10.25
CA PRO A 8 -22.65 -21.24 8.83
C PRO A 8 -21.62 -20.44 8.00
N PRO A 9 -21.23 -20.93 6.81
CA PRO A 9 -20.34 -20.19 5.92
C PRO A 9 -20.86 -18.79 5.61
N ARG A 10 -19.95 -17.81 5.55
CA ARG A 10 -20.22 -16.43 5.13
C ARG A 10 -19.94 -16.28 3.62
N PRO A 11 -20.93 -16.43 2.71
CA PRO A 11 -20.66 -16.34 1.28
C PRO A 11 -20.18 -14.94 0.88
N VAL A 12 -19.24 -14.86 -0.06
CA VAL A 12 -18.80 -13.57 -0.62
C VAL A 12 -19.90 -13.00 -1.52
N HIS A 13 -20.27 -11.75 -1.26
CA HIS A 13 -21.23 -10.98 -2.03
C HIS A 13 -20.51 -10.01 -2.96
N LEU A 14 -20.49 -10.36 -4.24
CA LEU A 14 -19.78 -9.57 -5.24
C LEU A 14 -20.56 -8.30 -5.63
N PRO A 15 -19.89 -7.12 -5.64
CA PRO A 15 -20.48 -5.90 -6.16
C PRO A 15 -20.66 -5.99 -7.68
N LEU A 16 -21.44 -5.07 -8.24
CA LEU A 16 -21.55 -4.93 -9.70
C LEU A 16 -20.19 -4.62 -10.30
N LYS A 17 -19.84 -5.30 -11.40
CA LYS A 17 -18.59 -5.06 -12.12
C LYS A 17 -18.59 -3.72 -12.84
N THR A 18 -19.73 -3.36 -13.44
CA THR A 18 -19.94 -2.13 -14.22
C THR A 18 -21.33 -1.57 -13.96
N ILE A 19 -21.50 -0.27 -14.20
CA ILE A 19 -22.80 0.41 -14.22
C ILE A 19 -23.14 0.68 -15.69
N ASP A 20 -23.63 -0.34 -16.39
CA ASP A 20 -23.79 -0.34 -17.85
C ASP A 20 -25.24 -0.17 -18.31
N LYS A 21 -26.22 -0.74 -17.58
CA LYS A 21 -27.63 -0.67 -17.97
C LYS A 21 -28.60 -0.68 -16.79
N CYS A 22 -29.77 -0.09 -17.00
CA CYS A 22 -30.88 -0.18 -16.07
C CYS A 22 -31.40 -1.63 -16.01
N ALA A 23 -31.59 -2.14 -14.80
CA ALA A 23 -32.10 -3.48 -14.55
C ALA A 23 -33.54 -3.73 -15.04
N VAL A 24 -34.29 -2.68 -15.37
CA VAL A 24 -35.71 -2.75 -15.72
C VAL A 24 -35.97 -2.49 -17.20
N CYS A 25 -35.44 -1.41 -17.76
CA CYS A 25 -35.69 -1.02 -19.15
C CYS A 25 -34.46 -1.16 -20.06
N GLY A 26 -33.29 -1.52 -19.53
CA GLY A 26 -32.06 -1.67 -20.32
C GLY A 26 -31.42 -0.36 -20.78
N ALA A 27 -31.99 0.82 -20.46
CA ALA A 27 -31.39 2.11 -20.79
C ALA A 27 -29.96 2.22 -20.22
N THR A 28 -29.07 2.89 -20.95
CA THR A 28 -27.63 3.01 -20.63
C THR A 28 -27.23 4.41 -20.15
N VAL A 29 -28.19 5.33 -20.06
CA VAL A 29 -27.99 6.73 -19.66
C VAL A 29 -28.66 7.03 -18.31
N ASN A 30 -28.17 8.07 -17.63
CA ASN A 30 -28.70 8.54 -16.33
C ASN A 30 -28.79 7.44 -15.27
N LEU A 31 -27.80 6.54 -15.26
CA LEU A 31 -27.76 5.40 -14.35
C LEU A 31 -27.43 5.83 -12.92
N SER A 32 -28.26 5.42 -11.99
CA SER A 32 -28.08 5.57 -10.55
C SER A 32 -28.17 4.21 -9.87
N LEU A 33 -27.43 4.07 -8.78
CA LEU A 33 -27.50 2.88 -7.93
C LEU A 33 -28.63 3.03 -6.91
N CYS A 34 -29.24 1.92 -6.49
CA CYS A 34 -30.15 1.88 -5.36
C CYS A 34 -29.51 2.59 -4.15
N SER A 35 -30.16 3.63 -3.63
CA SER A 35 -29.62 4.43 -2.53
C SER A 35 -29.41 3.62 -1.24
N SER A 36 -30.18 2.54 -1.05
CA SER A 36 -30.09 1.64 0.12
C SER A 36 -28.95 0.62 -0.01
N CYS A 37 -28.99 -0.30 -0.99
CA CYS A 37 -27.96 -1.33 -1.11
C CYS A 37 -26.75 -0.91 -1.96
N GLY A 38 -26.94 -0.10 -2.99
CA GLY A 38 -25.88 0.27 -3.93
C GLY A 38 -25.52 -0.83 -4.92
N GLU A 39 -26.31 -1.90 -5.00
CA GLU A 39 -26.00 -3.13 -5.77
C GLU A 39 -26.93 -3.33 -6.98
N ARG A 40 -27.89 -2.42 -7.21
CA ARG A 40 -28.87 -2.49 -8.32
C ARG A 40 -28.91 -1.16 -9.06
N VAL A 41 -28.94 -1.21 -10.40
CA VAL A 41 -28.84 -0.03 -11.28
C VAL A 41 -30.19 0.32 -11.89
N TYR A 42 -30.55 1.61 -11.84
CA TYR A 42 -31.77 2.15 -12.42
C TYR A 42 -31.48 3.43 -13.19
N CYS A 43 -32.22 3.69 -14.28
CA CYS A 43 -32.14 4.98 -14.98
C CYS A 43 -33.04 6.06 -14.35
N SER A 44 -33.97 5.68 -13.48
CA SER A 44 -34.94 6.58 -12.85
C SER A 44 -35.59 5.95 -11.61
N SER A 45 -36.20 6.79 -10.77
CA SER A 45 -37.02 6.35 -9.64
C SER A 45 -38.28 5.58 -10.07
N GLY A 46 -38.75 5.78 -11.30
CA GLY A 46 -39.86 5.01 -11.88
C GLY A 46 -39.48 3.55 -12.11
N CYS A 47 -38.31 3.31 -12.72
CA CYS A 47 -37.77 1.95 -12.87
C CYS A 47 -37.49 1.30 -11.51
N GLN A 48 -36.91 2.03 -10.55
CA GLN A 48 -36.68 1.50 -9.21
C GLN A 48 -37.99 1.06 -8.51
N ARG A 49 -39.05 1.87 -8.59
CA ARG A 49 -40.37 1.52 -8.02
C ARG A 49 -40.97 0.30 -8.71
N LYS A 50 -40.80 0.16 -10.03
CA LYS A 50 -41.27 -1.00 -10.79
C LYS A 50 -40.53 -2.30 -10.40
N ASP A 51 -39.22 -2.24 -10.13
CA ASP A 51 -38.43 -3.41 -9.67
C ASP A 51 -38.61 -3.68 -8.17
N TRP A 52 -39.25 -2.78 -7.41
CA TRP A 52 -39.18 -2.79 -5.95
C TRP A 52 -39.73 -4.07 -5.32
N SER A 53 -40.84 -4.62 -5.83
CA SER A 53 -41.42 -5.86 -5.31
C SER A 53 -40.44 -7.05 -5.39
N ALA A 54 -39.68 -7.15 -6.48
CA ALA A 54 -38.65 -8.18 -6.66
C ALA A 54 -37.36 -7.84 -5.89
N HIS A 55 -36.93 -6.57 -5.94
CA HIS A 55 -35.68 -6.13 -5.33
C HIS A 55 -35.73 -6.10 -3.80
N LYS A 56 -36.88 -5.79 -3.18
CA LYS A 56 -37.02 -5.60 -1.73
C LYS A 56 -36.51 -6.80 -0.92
N ALA A 57 -36.69 -8.02 -1.42
CA ALA A 57 -36.23 -9.24 -0.74
C ALA A 57 -34.71 -9.35 -0.63
N SER A 58 -33.98 -8.78 -1.60
CA SER A 58 -32.50 -8.75 -1.61
C SER A 58 -31.92 -7.39 -1.22
N CYS A 59 -32.75 -6.35 -1.13
CA CYS A 59 -32.34 -5.02 -0.73
C CYS A 59 -32.16 -4.94 0.78
N GLY A 60 -30.92 -4.82 1.25
CA GLY A 60 -30.62 -4.55 2.65
C GLY A 60 -29.75 -3.33 2.89
N LYS A 61 -29.73 -2.87 4.14
CA LYS A 61 -28.94 -1.71 4.57
C LYS A 61 -27.45 -2.02 4.39
N THR A 62 -26.76 -1.17 3.66
CA THR A 62 -25.33 -1.30 3.37
C THR A 62 -24.62 -0.04 3.81
N GLU A 63 -23.73 -0.16 4.78
CA GLU A 63 -22.80 0.88 5.16
C GLU A 63 -21.70 0.96 4.09
N ARG A 64 -21.57 2.13 3.46
CA ARG A 64 -20.58 2.35 2.40
C ARG A 64 -19.44 3.22 2.92
N ILE A 65 -18.32 2.58 3.21
CA ILE A 65 -17.15 3.19 3.80
C ILE A 65 -16.26 3.76 2.68
N ASP A 66 -15.85 5.02 2.82
CA ASP A 66 -14.96 5.66 1.84
C ASP A 66 -13.54 5.11 1.99
N LEU A 67 -12.99 4.61 0.89
CA LEU A 67 -11.66 4.02 0.82
C LEU A 67 -10.56 5.05 1.15
N GLY A 68 -10.73 6.31 0.74
CA GLY A 68 -9.80 7.40 1.06
C GLY A 68 -9.69 7.69 2.56
N ALA A 69 -10.80 7.53 3.29
CA ALA A 69 -10.80 7.67 4.75
C ALA A 69 -10.32 6.40 5.48
N PHE A 70 -10.48 5.21 4.87
CA PHE A 70 -10.25 3.92 5.54
C PHE A 70 -8.88 3.27 5.24
N TYR A 71 -8.23 3.60 4.11
CA TYR A 71 -6.93 3.01 3.77
C TYR A 71 -5.85 3.15 4.85
N PRO A 72 -5.87 4.16 5.76
CA PRO A 72 -4.93 4.22 6.86
C PRO A 72 -4.95 3.00 7.78
N ILE A 73 -6.11 2.37 7.98
CA ILE A 73 -6.20 1.11 8.73
C ILE A 73 -5.41 0.02 8.01
N PHE A 74 -5.54 -0.10 6.68
CA PHE A 74 -4.78 -1.08 5.91
C PHE A 74 -3.27 -0.86 6.03
N ALA A 75 -2.83 0.40 5.99
CA ALA A 75 -1.43 0.77 6.13
C ALA A 75 -0.89 0.49 7.55
N ILE A 76 -1.64 0.82 8.60
CA ILE A 76 -1.26 0.53 9.99
C ILE A 76 -1.18 -0.97 10.22
N THR A 77 -2.18 -1.73 9.75
CA THR A 77 -2.17 -3.19 9.84
C THR A 77 -0.99 -3.79 9.06
N PHE A 78 -0.70 -3.26 7.87
CA PHE A 78 0.47 -3.65 7.09
C PHE A 78 1.77 -3.38 7.85
N ASP A 79 1.92 -2.20 8.48
CA ASP A 79 3.15 -1.84 9.18
C ASP A 79 3.37 -2.69 10.45
N LYS A 80 2.28 -3.04 11.15
CA LYS A 80 2.28 -3.99 12.28
C LYS A 80 2.88 -5.36 11.90
N PHE A 81 2.75 -5.80 10.66
CA PHE A 81 3.34 -7.07 10.23
C PHE A 81 4.87 -7.07 10.28
N HIS A 82 5.53 -5.93 10.08
CA HIS A 82 7.00 -5.85 10.17
C HIS A 82 7.50 -6.09 11.59
N ALA A 83 6.73 -5.67 12.60
CA ALA A 83 7.06 -5.86 14.01
C ALA A 83 6.59 -7.21 14.59
N HIS A 84 5.85 -8.01 13.81
CA HIS A 84 5.32 -9.27 14.29
C HIS A 84 6.45 -10.30 14.54
N GLN A 85 6.40 -11.01 15.67
CA GLN A 85 7.46 -11.94 16.08
C GLN A 85 7.79 -13.02 15.03
N GLU A 86 6.78 -13.52 14.32
CA GLU A 86 6.92 -14.54 13.28
C GLU A 86 7.67 -14.05 12.03
N THR A 87 7.73 -12.74 11.82
CA THR A 87 8.50 -12.14 10.73
C THR A 87 9.99 -12.44 10.88
N GLY A 88 10.45 -12.54 12.14
CA GLY A 88 11.86 -12.57 12.50
C GLY A 88 12.53 -11.21 12.30
N ILE A 89 13.74 -11.07 12.82
CA ILE A 89 14.56 -9.87 12.64
C ILE A 89 15.33 -10.02 11.33
N HIS A 90 15.40 -8.94 10.54
CA HIS A 90 16.20 -8.94 9.32
C HIS A 90 17.69 -9.17 9.68
N PRO A 91 18.41 -10.10 9.02
CA PRO A 91 19.79 -10.44 9.40
C PRO A 91 20.72 -9.22 9.48
N ALA A 92 20.59 -8.25 8.56
CA ALA A 92 21.40 -7.03 8.59
C ALA A 92 21.21 -6.15 9.84
N LEU A 93 20.08 -6.27 10.56
CA LEU A 93 19.89 -5.55 11.83
C LEU A 93 20.66 -6.19 12.98
N LEU A 94 21.10 -7.44 12.84
CA LEU A 94 21.83 -8.17 13.87
C LEU A 94 23.35 -7.95 13.77
N HIS A 95 23.83 -7.09 12.87
CA HIS A 95 25.26 -6.84 12.67
C HIS A 95 25.57 -5.35 12.74
N GLN A 96 26.78 -5.02 13.17
CA GLN A 96 27.28 -3.65 13.15
C GLN A 96 27.49 -3.19 11.70
N ILE A 97 27.07 -1.96 11.39
CA ILE A 97 27.39 -1.29 10.13
C ILE A 97 28.75 -0.59 10.27
N VAL A 98 29.74 -1.06 9.50
CA VAL A 98 31.14 -0.58 9.61
C VAL A 98 31.51 0.49 8.58
N ASN A 99 30.68 0.71 7.56
CA ASN A 99 30.86 1.76 6.56
C ASN A 99 29.94 2.98 6.80
N GLU A 100 29.89 3.90 5.83
CA GLU A 100 29.15 5.17 5.91
C GLU A 100 28.01 5.24 4.87
N PRO A 101 26.97 4.38 4.94
CA PRO A 101 25.83 4.39 4.02
C PRO A 101 24.86 5.57 4.30
N ASN A 102 25.41 6.74 4.60
CA ASN A 102 24.67 7.97 4.82
C ASN A 102 23.87 8.37 3.55
N PRO A 103 22.87 9.28 3.65
CA PRO A 103 21.98 9.59 2.53
C PRO A 103 22.69 9.93 1.22
N ASN A 104 23.80 10.68 1.31
CA ASN A 104 24.63 11.12 0.18
C ASN A 104 25.65 10.08 -0.31
N ALA A 105 25.69 8.87 0.26
CA ALA A 105 26.59 7.83 -0.19
C ALA A 105 26.28 7.42 -1.64
N HIS A 106 27.32 7.33 -2.46
CA HIS A 106 27.19 6.87 -3.84
C HIS A 106 26.84 5.38 -3.89
N PRO A 107 26.00 4.96 -4.85
CA PRO A 107 25.71 3.55 -5.04
C PRO A 107 26.97 2.83 -5.53
N THR A 108 27.11 1.57 -5.15
CA THR A 108 28.19 0.69 -5.56
C THR A 108 27.66 -0.27 -6.62
N GLN A 109 28.41 -0.45 -7.71
CA GLN A 109 28.15 -1.51 -8.68
C GLN A 109 28.64 -2.84 -8.10
N LEU A 110 27.73 -3.81 -7.98
CA LEU A 110 28.01 -5.17 -7.54
C LEU A 110 28.61 -6.02 -8.68
N PRO A 111 29.21 -7.19 -8.38
CA PRO A 111 29.83 -8.04 -9.40
C PRO A 111 28.91 -8.49 -10.54
N ASP A 112 27.60 -8.53 -10.29
CA ASP A 112 26.56 -8.90 -11.25
C ASP A 112 25.99 -7.69 -12.04
N GLY A 113 26.58 -6.51 -11.85
CA GLY A 113 26.16 -5.25 -12.48
C GLY A 113 25.00 -4.55 -11.79
N TRP A 114 24.41 -5.12 -10.73
CA TRP A 114 23.37 -4.44 -9.95
C TRP A 114 23.97 -3.28 -9.17
N GLU A 115 23.33 -2.13 -9.16
CA GLU A 115 23.79 -0.96 -8.42
C GLU A 115 22.88 -0.70 -7.23
N ALA A 116 23.48 -0.52 -6.05
CA ALA A 116 22.75 -0.22 -4.83
C ALA A 116 23.63 0.50 -3.80
N LYS A 117 23.02 1.13 -2.80
CA LYS A 117 23.71 1.60 -1.60
C LYS A 117 24.19 0.39 -0.80
N LEU A 118 25.49 0.17 -0.78
CA LEU A 118 26.12 -0.96 -0.10
C LEU A 118 26.23 -0.70 1.41
N ILE A 119 25.72 -1.61 2.21
CA ILE A 119 25.84 -1.65 3.67
C ILE A 119 26.81 -2.78 4.02
N ILE A 120 27.95 -2.42 4.62
CA ILE A 120 28.97 -3.40 5.02
C ILE A 120 28.73 -3.76 6.49
N LEU A 121 28.49 -5.03 6.72
CA LEU A 121 28.12 -5.62 8.01
C LEU A 121 29.32 -6.34 8.61
N GLY A 122 29.73 -5.91 9.79
CA GLY A 122 30.80 -6.49 10.59
C GLY A 122 30.29 -7.53 11.58
N ASP A 123 30.76 -7.44 12.81
CA ASP A 123 30.43 -8.40 13.86
C ASP A 123 28.95 -8.38 14.25
N GLU A 124 28.47 -9.55 14.69
CA GLU A 124 27.12 -9.70 15.21
C GLU A 124 26.97 -8.93 16.53
N ILE A 125 25.85 -8.23 16.67
CA ILE A 125 25.49 -7.51 17.88
C ILE A 125 24.79 -8.48 18.82
N ARG A 126 25.43 -8.73 19.96
CA ARG A 126 24.93 -9.68 20.96
C ARG A 126 23.63 -9.22 21.63
N ASP A 127 23.49 -7.91 21.83
CA ASP A 127 22.32 -7.32 22.45
C ASP A 127 21.39 -6.68 21.41
N LYS A 128 20.18 -7.25 21.27
CA LYS A 128 19.14 -6.73 20.36
C LYS A 128 18.65 -5.33 20.75
N TYR A 129 18.86 -4.88 21.98
CA TYR A 129 18.55 -3.50 22.39
C TYR A 129 19.47 -2.47 21.73
N ASN A 130 20.61 -2.89 21.17
CA ASN A 130 21.51 -2.02 20.43
C ASN A 130 21.10 -1.80 18.98
N ILE A 131 20.05 -2.47 18.46
CA ILE A 131 19.54 -2.22 17.12
C ILE A 131 19.07 -0.76 17.02
N GLY A 132 19.60 -0.01 16.05
CA GLY A 132 19.31 1.42 15.91
C GLY A 132 20.11 2.33 16.84
N SER A 133 20.99 1.81 17.70
CA SER A 133 21.86 2.59 18.59
C SER A 133 23.17 3.01 17.91
N ALA A 134 23.93 3.90 18.56
CA ALA A 134 25.27 4.27 18.07
C ALA A 134 26.25 3.09 18.02
N GLU A 135 26.02 2.01 18.78
CA GLU A 135 26.81 0.79 18.67
C GLU A 135 26.52 0.05 17.36
N TRP A 136 25.24 -0.01 16.95
CA TRP A 136 24.84 -0.63 15.68
C TRP A 136 25.37 0.09 14.46
N TRP A 137 25.35 1.43 14.47
CA TRP A 137 25.93 2.22 13.38
C TRP A 137 26.60 3.50 13.90
N PRO A 138 27.88 3.42 14.29
CA PRO A 138 28.59 4.55 14.92
C PRO A 138 28.86 5.70 13.95
N LYS A 139 28.94 5.41 12.65
CA LYS A 139 29.25 6.41 11.60
C LYS A 139 28.03 7.06 10.96
N ALA A 140 26.85 6.91 11.56
CA ALA A 140 25.65 7.63 11.12
C ALA A 140 25.82 9.14 11.37
N LEU A 141 25.42 9.97 10.41
CA LEU A 141 25.48 11.44 10.55
C LEU A 141 24.63 11.98 11.71
N SER A 142 23.55 11.28 12.06
CA SER A 142 22.67 11.63 13.18
C SER A 142 21.81 10.43 13.58
N ASP A 143 21.19 10.51 14.76
CA ASP A 143 20.22 9.50 15.23
C ASP A 143 19.00 9.41 14.30
N LYS A 144 18.61 10.52 13.63
CA LYS A 144 17.52 10.51 12.65
C LYS A 144 17.87 9.66 11.43
N VAL A 145 19.06 9.86 10.86
CA VAL A 145 19.58 9.08 9.73
C VAL A 145 19.69 7.60 10.11
N ARG A 146 20.24 7.33 11.30
CA ARG A 146 20.35 5.98 11.84
C ARG A 146 19.00 5.29 11.96
N SER A 147 18.04 5.97 12.59
CA SER A 147 16.68 5.47 12.83
C SER A 147 15.92 5.22 11.52
N LYS A 148 16.07 6.10 10.52
CA LYS A 148 15.44 5.93 9.20
C LYS A 148 16.00 4.70 8.48
N LEU A 149 17.33 4.53 8.46
CA LEU A 149 17.95 3.34 7.86
C LEU A 149 17.49 2.05 8.55
N MET A 150 17.46 2.03 9.89
CA MET A 150 16.94 0.90 10.67
C MET A 150 15.51 0.54 10.25
N ARG A 151 14.61 1.53 10.15
CA ARG A 151 13.23 1.33 9.71
C ARG A 151 13.13 0.82 8.27
N ARG A 152 14.02 1.26 7.37
CA ARG A 152 14.05 0.77 5.99
C ARG A 152 14.37 -0.72 5.95
N ILE A 153 15.41 -1.14 6.66
CA ILE A 153 15.83 -2.55 6.74
C ILE A 153 14.77 -3.41 7.44
N LEU A 154 14.19 -2.93 8.54
CA LEU A 154 13.10 -3.60 9.26
C LEU A 154 11.89 -3.86 8.35
N ARG A 155 11.64 -2.96 7.39
CA ARG A 155 10.50 -3.05 6.47
C ARG A 155 10.76 -3.91 5.24
N GLU A 156 11.94 -4.48 5.07
CA GLU A 156 12.21 -5.35 3.93
C GLU A 156 11.57 -6.75 4.04
N GLY A 157 11.33 -7.36 2.88
CA GLY A 157 10.92 -8.76 2.74
C GLY A 157 9.43 -9.02 2.95
N ASN A 158 8.96 -10.16 2.43
CA ASN A 158 7.58 -10.64 2.54
C ASN A 158 6.49 -9.64 2.08
N LEU A 159 6.83 -8.68 1.21
CA LEU A 159 5.90 -7.64 0.73
C LEU A 159 4.61 -8.27 0.17
N LEU A 160 4.73 -9.21 -0.76
CA LEU A 160 3.59 -9.88 -1.38
C LEU A 160 2.68 -10.58 -0.35
N VAL A 161 3.27 -11.30 0.61
CA VAL A 161 2.52 -12.01 1.66
C VAL A 161 1.69 -11.04 2.50
N LYS A 162 2.29 -9.91 2.89
CA LYS A 162 1.62 -8.85 3.66
C LYS A 162 0.46 -8.22 2.89
N LEU A 163 0.66 -7.90 1.61
CA LEU A 163 -0.40 -7.30 0.77
C LEU A 163 -1.55 -8.29 0.51
N ILE A 164 -1.24 -9.58 0.29
CA ILE A 164 -2.28 -10.61 0.15
C ILE A 164 -3.08 -10.75 1.44
N ALA A 165 -2.43 -10.74 2.61
CA ALA A 165 -3.11 -10.79 3.90
C ALA A 165 -4.11 -9.63 4.07
N ILE A 166 -3.71 -8.41 3.69
CA ILE A 166 -4.63 -7.25 3.67
C ILE A 166 -5.78 -7.45 2.67
N CYS A 167 -5.52 -7.96 1.47
CA CYS A 167 -6.59 -8.19 0.50
C CYS A 167 -7.58 -9.27 0.96
N LEU A 168 -7.09 -10.34 1.60
CA LEU A 168 -7.93 -11.40 2.15
C LEU A 168 -8.79 -10.88 3.31
N SER A 169 -8.24 -10.02 4.17
CA SER A 169 -9.02 -9.42 5.25
C SER A 169 -10.06 -8.42 4.74
N ILE A 170 -9.77 -7.67 3.68
CA ILE A 170 -10.77 -6.86 2.98
C ILE A 170 -11.88 -7.76 2.42
N LEU A 171 -11.53 -8.86 1.76
CA LEU A 171 -12.50 -9.80 1.18
C LEU A 171 -13.42 -10.40 2.25
N ALA A 172 -12.83 -10.86 3.36
CA ALA A 172 -13.56 -11.38 4.50
C ALA A 172 -14.49 -10.31 5.10
N GLU A 173 -13.95 -9.20 5.58
CA GLU A 173 -14.72 -8.31 6.44
C GLU A 173 -15.64 -7.34 5.68
N PHE A 174 -15.29 -6.95 4.45
CA PHE A 174 -16.14 -6.08 3.63
C PHE A 174 -17.05 -6.85 2.67
N TYR A 175 -16.79 -8.11 2.34
CA TYR A 175 -17.55 -8.76 1.28
C TYR A 175 -18.22 -10.07 1.67
N THR A 176 -18.01 -10.62 2.87
CA THR A 176 -18.81 -11.75 3.36
C THR A 176 -19.96 -11.34 4.29
N THR A 177 -20.11 -10.04 4.60
CA THR A 177 -21.20 -9.56 5.45
C THR A 177 -22.53 -9.56 4.69
N THR A 178 -23.58 -10.08 5.35
CA THR A 178 -24.93 -10.22 4.79
C THR A 178 -25.93 -9.46 5.66
N SER A 179 -27.00 -8.95 5.04
CA SER A 179 -28.16 -8.44 5.76
C SER A 179 -29.31 -9.41 5.50
N GLY A 180 -29.48 -10.39 6.36
CA GLY A 180 -30.59 -11.35 6.27
C GLY A 180 -31.87 -10.78 6.88
N ALA A 181 -33.03 -11.30 6.47
CA ALA A 181 -34.32 -10.96 7.10
C ALA A 181 -34.39 -11.42 8.58
N ALA A 182 -33.58 -12.42 8.97
CA ALA A 182 -33.57 -13.01 10.31
C ALA A 182 -32.62 -12.31 11.31
N LYS A 183 -31.59 -11.61 10.84
CA LYS A 183 -30.67 -10.83 11.68
C LYS A 183 -30.39 -9.49 11.01
N LYS A 184 -30.61 -8.39 11.74
CA LYS A 184 -30.34 -7.00 11.32
C LYS A 184 -28.84 -6.71 11.22
N GLU A 185 -28.06 -7.61 10.63
CA GLU A 185 -26.65 -7.39 10.39
C GLU A 185 -26.48 -6.35 9.28
N THR A 186 -25.60 -5.38 9.54
CA THR A 186 -25.29 -4.31 8.58
C THR A 186 -24.23 -4.83 7.62
N ARG A 187 -24.47 -4.70 6.31
CA ARG A 187 -23.45 -5.02 5.31
C ARG A 187 -22.46 -3.87 5.23
N PHE A 188 -21.18 -4.17 5.16
CA PHE A 188 -20.15 -3.17 4.88
C PHE A 188 -19.72 -3.28 3.43
N ARG A 189 -19.45 -2.17 2.74
CA ARG A 189 -18.84 -2.18 1.41
C ARG A 189 -17.90 -1.01 1.28
N LEU A 190 -16.77 -1.21 0.60
CA LEU A 190 -15.90 -0.11 0.21
C LEU A 190 -16.50 0.66 -0.97
N ARG A 191 -16.34 1.98 -0.94
CA ARG A 191 -16.58 2.88 -2.06
C ARG A 191 -15.45 3.88 -2.17
N GLN A 192 -15.32 4.51 -3.32
CA GLN A 192 -14.53 5.72 -3.46
C GLN A 192 -15.45 6.84 -3.96
N SER A 193 -15.57 7.89 -3.16
CA SER A 193 -16.51 8.98 -3.42
C SER A 193 -17.96 8.47 -3.55
N SER A 194 -18.55 8.49 -4.75
CA SER A 194 -19.92 8.02 -4.99
C SER A 194 -20.01 6.63 -5.61
N SER A 195 -18.88 6.00 -5.95
CA SER A 195 -18.87 4.74 -6.71
C SER A 195 -18.40 3.58 -5.83
N PRO A 196 -19.13 2.45 -5.79
CA PRO A 196 -18.67 1.26 -5.06
C PRO A 196 -17.40 0.71 -5.68
N ILE A 197 -16.55 0.10 -4.87
CA ILE A 197 -15.41 -0.69 -5.34
C ILE A 197 -15.96 -1.98 -5.96
N SER A 198 -15.69 -2.19 -7.25
CA SER A 198 -16.13 -3.32 -8.04
C SER A 198 -15.07 -4.41 -8.17
N ASP A 199 -13.80 -4.06 -7.94
CA ASP A 199 -12.68 -5.00 -7.94
C ASP A 199 -11.54 -4.48 -7.07
N PHE A 200 -10.74 -5.39 -6.52
CA PHE A 200 -9.46 -5.10 -5.90
C PHE A 200 -8.58 -6.35 -5.89
N GLY A 201 -7.28 -6.14 -5.75
CA GLY A 201 -6.33 -7.23 -5.60
C GLY A 201 -4.90 -6.76 -5.72
N ILE A 202 -4.04 -7.63 -6.24
CA ILE A 202 -2.61 -7.38 -6.36
C ILE A 202 -2.26 -7.03 -7.80
N ALA A 203 -1.52 -5.94 -7.97
CA ALA A 203 -0.81 -5.62 -9.21
C ALA A 203 0.70 -5.69 -8.95
N CYS A 204 1.47 -6.02 -9.99
CA CYS A 204 2.92 -6.09 -9.88
C CYS A 204 3.65 -5.71 -11.18
N GLY A 205 4.91 -5.33 -11.01
CA GLY A 205 5.80 -4.86 -12.06
C GLY A 205 6.89 -3.94 -11.51
N PRO A 206 7.76 -3.41 -12.37
CA PRO A 206 8.86 -2.57 -11.92
C PRO A 206 8.39 -1.21 -11.41
N THR A 207 9.09 -0.69 -10.41
CA THR A 207 8.95 0.68 -9.91
C THR A 207 10.18 1.52 -10.23
N ARG A 208 9.96 2.84 -10.38
CA ARG A 208 11.05 3.79 -10.60
C ARG A 208 11.80 4.03 -9.28
N VAL A 209 12.94 3.38 -9.12
CA VAL A 209 13.82 3.53 -7.96
C VAL A 209 15.25 3.80 -8.44
N THR A 210 15.90 4.81 -7.86
CA THR A 210 17.29 5.14 -8.17
C THR A 210 18.25 4.16 -7.49
N SER A 211 19.46 3.99 -8.02
CA SER A 211 20.47 3.11 -7.38
C SER A 211 20.81 3.55 -5.94
N GLN A 212 20.72 4.86 -5.63
CA GLN A 212 20.93 5.43 -4.29
C GLN A 212 19.90 4.96 -3.26
N ASP A 213 18.72 4.57 -3.73
CA ASP A 213 17.58 4.17 -2.91
C ASP A 213 17.44 2.66 -2.79
N LYS A 214 18.21 1.87 -3.54
CA LYS A 214 18.31 0.41 -3.38
C LYS A 214 19.30 0.09 -2.27
N LEU A 215 19.07 -0.99 -1.53
CA LEU A 215 19.99 -1.49 -0.50
C LEU A 215 20.64 -2.81 -0.93
N ALA A 216 21.93 -2.96 -0.63
CA ALA A 216 22.66 -4.22 -0.66
C ALA A 216 23.39 -4.42 0.66
N TYR A 217 23.55 -5.65 1.10
CA TYR A 217 24.19 -5.98 2.36
C TYR A 217 25.36 -6.93 2.13
N TYR A 218 26.54 -6.57 2.60
CA TYR A 218 27.76 -7.37 2.51
C TYR A 218 28.21 -7.81 3.91
N PHE A 219 28.15 -9.11 4.18
CA PHE A 219 28.56 -9.72 5.44
C PHE A 219 30.04 -10.07 5.38
N LEU A 220 30.88 -9.28 6.10
CA LEU A 220 32.34 -9.44 6.05
C LEU A 220 32.80 -10.82 6.50
N ASN A 221 32.21 -11.35 7.56
CA ASN A 221 32.60 -12.63 8.15
C ASN A 221 32.20 -13.83 7.28
N GLU A 222 31.25 -13.66 6.36
CA GLU A 222 30.76 -14.72 5.45
C GLU A 222 31.24 -14.53 4.01
N ASP A 223 31.89 -13.42 3.69
CA ASP A 223 32.17 -12.94 2.33
C ASP A 223 30.94 -13.05 1.40
N LYS A 224 29.79 -12.59 1.89
CA LYS A 224 28.49 -12.81 1.24
C LYS A 224 27.75 -11.51 1.01
N ILE A 225 27.28 -11.32 -0.22
CA ILE A 225 26.39 -10.21 -0.59
C ILE A 225 24.96 -10.73 -0.73
N ILE A 226 24.02 -10.03 -0.09
CA ILE A 226 22.58 -10.21 -0.33
C ILE A 226 21.99 -8.89 -0.83
N ARG A 227 21.07 -8.97 -1.79
CA ARG A 227 20.31 -7.81 -2.26
C ARG A 227 19.15 -7.53 -1.30
N GLY A 228 18.82 -6.26 -1.12
CA GLY A 228 17.56 -5.86 -0.49
C GLY A 228 16.36 -6.14 -1.41
N GLN A 229 15.26 -5.44 -1.16
CA GLN A 229 14.07 -5.58 -1.99
C GLN A 229 14.35 -5.22 -3.46
N ASP A 230 13.79 -5.98 -4.40
CA ASP A 230 13.97 -5.74 -5.83
C ASP A 230 12.87 -4.83 -6.37
N PRO A 231 13.17 -3.60 -6.82
CA PRO A 231 12.15 -2.72 -7.39
C PRO A 231 11.63 -3.22 -8.75
N ASP A 232 12.31 -4.16 -9.42
CA ASP A 232 11.85 -4.71 -10.70
C ASP A 232 10.75 -5.78 -10.53
N ASP A 233 10.61 -6.35 -9.32
CA ASP A 233 9.51 -7.25 -8.92
C ASP A 233 8.75 -6.68 -7.70
N HIS A 234 8.15 -5.50 -7.90
CA HIS A 234 7.40 -4.80 -6.86
C HIS A 234 5.89 -5.11 -6.92
N TYR A 235 5.21 -4.96 -5.79
CA TYR A 235 3.80 -5.31 -5.62
C TYR A 235 3.02 -4.18 -4.91
N TRP A 236 1.78 -3.94 -5.33
CA TRP A 236 0.87 -2.97 -4.71
C TRP A 236 -0.59 -3.44 -4.77
N ILE A 237 -1.46 -2.81 -3.98
CA ILE A 237 -2.89 -3.09 -4.02
C ILE A 237 -3.54 -2.12 -5.02
N TYR A 238 -4.35 -2.65 -5.92
CA TYR A 238 -5.22 -1.82 -6.77
C TYR A 238 -6.67 -1.94 -6.32
N PHE A 239 -7.44 -0.89 -6.58
CA PHE A 239 -8.89 -0.85 -6.44
C PHE A 239 -9.49 -0.29 -7.72
N THR A 240 -10.58 -0.90 -8.19
CA THR A 240 -11.36 -0.43 -9.33
C THR A 240 -12.78 -0.17 -8.86
N THR A 241 -13.33 0.98 -9.22
CA THR A 241 -14.74 1.30 -8.96
C THR A 241 -15.64 0.76 -10.07
N ALA A 242 -16.93 0.60 -9.80
CA ALA A 242 -17.91 0.19 -10.82
C ALA A 242 -18.06 1.17 -12.01
N ARG A 243 -17.44 2.36 -11.91
CA ARG A 243 -17.30 3.35 -13.00
C ARG A 243 -15.96 3.26 -13.74
N GLY A 244 -15.13 2.27 -13.45
CA GLY A 244 -13.82 2.06 -14.07
C GLY A 244 -12.72 3.00 -13.58
N GLN A 245 -12.94 3.76 -12.50
CA GLN A 245 -11.85 4.54 -11.89
C GLN A 245 -10.94 3.64 -11.09
N GLU A 246 -9.64 3.83 -11.25
CA GLU A 246 -8.60 3.05 -10.56
C GLU A 246 -7.93 3.86 -9.46
N PHE A 247 -7.51 3.16 -8.40
CA PHE A 247 -6.78 3.69 -7.26
C PHE A 247 -5.72 2.68 -6.86
N THR A 248 -4.59 3.13 -6.33
CA THR A 248 -3.54 2.23 -5.83
C THR A 248 -3.18 2.57 -4.40
N LEU A 249 -2.93 1.56 -3.58
CA LEU A 249 -2.34 1.68 -2.26
C LEU A 249 -0.97 1.00 -2.27
N GLU A 250 0.05 1.81 -1.98
CA GLU A 250 1.45 1.39 -1.95
C GLU A 250 1.99 1.46 -0.53
N CYS A 251 2.37 0.32 0.06
CA CYS A 251 2.91 0.24 1.42
C CYS A 251 4.38 -0.20 1.47
N GLY A 252 4.96 -0.59 0.33
CA GLY A 252 6.28 -1.20 0.24
C GLY A 252 7.40 -0.27 -0.22
N MET A 253 7.10 0.96 -0.65
CA MET A 253 8.10 1.86 -1.23
C MET A 253 8.99 2.59 -0.20
N PHE A 254 8.68 2.48 1.09
CA PHE A 254 9.53 3.04 2.15
C PHE A 254 10.94 2.44 2.14
N THR A 255 11.07 1.15 1.80
CA THR A 255 12.36 0.46 1.68
C THR A 255 13.24 1.11 0.60
N PHE A 256 12.62 1.73 -0.40
CA PHE A 256 13.23 2.51 -1.48
C PHE A 256 13.24 4.02 -1.24
N ASN A 257 13.27 4.42 0.04
CA ASN A 257 13.32 5.83 0.45
C ASN A 257 12.13 6.70 -0.02
N MET A 258 11.03 6.11 -0.52
CA MET A 258 9.80 6.86 -0.77
C MET A 258 9.04 7.00 0.55
N CYS A 259 9.39 8.04 1.30
CA CYS A 259 9.02 8.17 2.69
C CYS A 259 7.72 8.94 2.93
N TYR A 260 6.69 8.72 2.11
CA TYR A 260 5.36 9.25 2.40
C TYR A 260 4.71 8.39 3.48
N MET A 261 4.40 9.03 4.59
CA MET A 261 3.88 8.45 5.80
C MET A 261 2.49 9.01 6.10
N ILE A 262 1.64 8.22 6.72
CA ILE A 262 0.35 8.69 7.26
C ILE A 262 0.40 8.72 8.78
N GLN A 263 -0.23 9.72 9.38
CA GLN A 263 -0.38 9.79 10.84
C GLN A 263 -1.37 8.72 11.31
N THR A 264 -1.00 7.98 12.35
CA THR A 264 -1.79 6.82 12.81
C THR A 264 -2.77 7.16 13.93
N ASP A 265 -2.47 8.17 14.76
CA ASP A 265 -3.27 8.50 15.97
C ASP A 265 -4.79 8.61 15.73
N PRO A 266 -5.29 9.25 14.65
CA PRO A 266 -6.73 9.38 14.43
C PRO A 266 -7.47 8.06 14.17
N TYR A 267 -6.72 6.99 13.91
CA TYR A 267 -7.24 5.69 13.49
C TYR A 267 -7.14 4.62 14.58
N LEU A 268 -6.46 4.93 15.68
CA LEU A 268 -6.30 4.00 16.81
C LEU A 268 -7.52 4.09 17.75
N PRO A 269 -7.92 2.99 18.40
CA PRO A 269 -8.96 3.02 19.43
C PRO A 269 -8.65 4.05 20.52
N GLN A 270 -9.65 4.80 20.98
CA GLN A 270 -9.47 5.69 22.13
C GLN A 270 -9.01 4.88 23.35
N GLY A 271 -7.95 5.34 24.01
CA GLY A 271 -7.36 4.63 25.14
C GLY A 271 -6.56 3.38 24.76
N ALA A 272 -6.26 3.17 23.47
CA ALA A 272 -5.25 2.19 23.07
C ALA A 272 -3.98 2.43 23.91
N PRO A 273 -3.39 1.36 24.49
CA PRO A 273 -2.24 1.51 25.35
C PRO A 273 -1.14 2.33 24.69
N ILE A 274 -0.46 3.18 25.45
CA ILE A 274 0.61 4.03 24.90
C ILE A 274 1.65 3.19 24.16
N TRP A 275 1.92 1.95 24.57
CA TRP A 275 2.87 1.09 23.86
C TRP A 275 2.36 0.57 22.51
N SER A 276 1.04 0.52 22.27
CA SER A 276 0.48 0.16 20.97
C SER A 276 0.40 1.35 20.00
N SER A 277 0.29 2.59 20.51
CA SER A 277 0.28 3.82 19.71
C SER A 277 1.67 4.48 19.55
N ALA A 278 2.45 4.56 20.62
CA ALA A 278 3.76 5.22 20.64
C ALA A 278 4.83 4.50 19.81
N ALA A 279 4.63 3.20 19.49
CA ALA A 279 5.57 2.46 18.67
C ALA A 279 5.56 2.92 17.19
N MET A 280 4.43 3.45 16.68
CA MET A 280 4.27 3.78 15.27
C MET A 280 3.35 5.00 15.07
N PRO A 281 3.82 6.23 15.37
CA PRO A 281 3.05 7.46 15.10
C PRO A 281 2.77 7.66 13.61
N PHE A 282 3.51 6.95 12.76
CA PHE A 282 3.44 7.02 11.33
C PHE A 282 3.50 5.63 10.70
N ALA A 283 2.66 5.38 9.69
CA ALA A 283 2.73 4.17 8.86
C ALA A 283 3.08 4.56 7.41
N PRO A 284 3.98 3.85 6.70
CA PRO A 284 4.25 4.15 5.31
C PRO A 284 3.09 3.74 4.42
N ALA A 285 2.54 4.68 3.66
CA ALA A 285 1.49 4.40 2.69
C ALA A 285 1.29 5.53 1.69
N PHE A 286 1.44 5.24 0.41
CA PHE A 286 1.12 6.16 -0.67
C PHE A 286 -0.18 5.74 -1.36
N PHE A 287 -1.27 6.42 -1.05
CA PHE A 287 -2.57 6.22 -1.69
C PHE A 287 -2.71 7.15 -2.90
N ARG A 288 -2.64 6.57 -4.10
CA ARG A 288 -2.65 7.33 -5.35
C ARG A 288 -4.08 7.50 -5.86
N ASP A 289 -4.70 8.59 -5.43
CA ASP A 289 -6.05 8.96 -5.83
C ASP A 289 -6.12 9.61 -7.23
N ARG A 290 -7.33 10.02 -7.65
CA ARG A 290 -7.54 10.69 -8.94
C ARG A 290 -6.76 12.00 -9.07
N VAL A 291 -6.58 12.74 -7.98
CA VAL A 291 -5.89 14.03 -7.99
C VAL A 291 -4.40 13.78 -8.20
N LEU A 292 -3.80 12.86 -7.44
CA LEU A 292 -2.41 12.48 -7.57
C LEU A 292 -2.12 11.87 -8.94
N GLN A 293 -2.92 10.93 -9.42
CA GLN A 293 -2.75 10.32 -10.76
C GLN A 293 -2.69 11.37 -11.89
N LYS A 294 -3.44 12.47 -11.77
CA LYS A 294 -3.46 13.54 -12.78
C LYS A 294 -2.31 14.54 -12.66
N ASN A 295 -1.57 14.51 -11.56
CA ASN A 295 -0.59 15.55 -11.23
C ASN A 295 0.81 14.99 -10.97
N THR A 296 0.95 13.67 -10.82
CA THR A 296 2.24 13.02 -10.60
C THR A 296 2.54 12.01 -11.72
N PRO A 297 3.81 11.87 -12.12
CA PRO A 297 4.24 10.77 -12.97
C PRO A 297 3.87 9.41 -12.38
N ASP A 298 3.74 8.40 -13.25
CA ASP A 298 3.56 7.03 -12.81
C ASP A 298 4.80 6.52 -12.08
N LEU A 299 4.60 5.99 -10.87
CA LEU A 299 5.64 5.34 -10.08
C LEU A 299 5.91 3.90 -10.54
N HIS A 300 4.85 3.24 -11.01
CA HIS A 300 4.83 1.83 -11.37
C HIS A 300 4.65 1.65 -12.87
N LYS A 301 5.20 0.56 -13.40
CA LYS A 301 4.81 0.02 -14.71
C LYS A 301 4.14 -1.34 -14.46
N GLU A 302 2.81 -1.35 -14.44
CA GLU A 302 2.07 -2.59 -14.25
C GLU A 302 2.37 -3.60 -15.37
N THR A 303 2.71 -4.83 -14.97
CA THR A 303 2.96 -5.95 -15.90
C THR A 303 1.93 -7.06 -15.75
N ARG A 304 1.40 -7.24 -14.53
CA ARG A 304 0.43 -8.28 -14.20
C ARG A 304 -0.52 -7.78 -13.13
N ARG A 305 -1.72 -8.34 -13.15
CA ARG A 305 -2.80 -8.03 -12.21
C ARG A 305 -3.58 -9.29 -11.85
N PHE A 306 -3.95 -9.39 -10.58
CA PHE A 306 -4.66 -10.52 -10.01
C PHE A 306 -5.79 -10.00 -9.13
N SER A 307 -7.03 -10.25 -9.51
CA SER A 307 -8.19 -9.93 -8.67
C SER A 307 -8.25 -10.87 -7.48
N VAL A 308 -8.35 -10.31 -6.28
CA VAL A 308 -8.65 -11.06 -5.06
C VAL A 308 -10.16 -11.15 -4.89
N LEU A 309 -10.89 -10.05 -5.16
CA LEU A 309 -12.34 -10.04 -5.04
C LEU A 309 -13.03 -11.05 -5.96
N ARG A 310 -12.51 -11.28 -7.16
CA ARG A 310 -13.12 -12.13 -8.19
C ARG A 310 -12.51 -13.53 -8.28
N ASP A 311 -11.55 -13.87 -7.43
CA ASP A 311 -10.98 -15.22 -7.40
C ASP A 311 -11.88 -16.16 -6.59
N THR A 312 -12.53 -17.11 -7.28
CA THR A 312 -13.51 -18.02 -6.66
C THR A 312 -12.88 -18.92 -5.60
N SER A 313 -11.62 -19.34 -5.78
CA SER A 313 -10.92 -20.16 -4.79
C SER A 313 -10.65 -19.36 -3.51
N LEU A 314 -10.31 -18.08 -3.62
CA LEU A 314 -10.18 -17.21 -2.44
C LEU A 314 -11.53 -16.91 -1.79
N GLN A 315 -12.58 -16.70 -2.57
CA GLN A 315 -13.95 -16.50 -2.04
C GLN A 315 -14.40 -17.68 -1.19
N GLU A 316 -14.18 -18.91 -1.66
CA GLU A 316 -14.46 -20.12 -0.90
C GLU A 316 -13.61 -20.20 0.37
N ALA A 317 -12.32 -19.86 0.28
CA ALA A 317 -11.40 -19.94 1.42
C ALA A 317 -11.78 -18.97 2.55
N VAL A 318 -12.23 -17.75 2.24
CA VAL A 318 -12.62 -16.78 3.28
C VAL A 318 -14.02 -17.00 3.84
N ALA A 319 -14.85 -17.82 3.18
CA ALA A 319 -16.21 -18.05 3.64
C ALA A 319 -16.27 -18.70 5.04
N GLN A 320 -15.22 -19.43 5.44
CA GLN A 320 -15.13 -20.13 6.72
C GLN A 320 -14.17 -19.49 7.73
N ILE A 321 -13.65 -18.30 7.44
CA ILE A 321 -12.54 -17.69 8.20
C ILE A 321 -12.84 -17.44 9.69
N GLN A 322 -14.11 -17.42 10.11
CA GLN A 322 -14.50 -17.25 11.52
C GLN A 322 -14.01 -18.41 12.40
N GLU A 323 -13.83 -19.60 11.81
CA GLU A 323 -13.27 -20.77 12.48
C GLU A 323 -11.75 -20.91 12.25
N GLY A 324 -11.13 -19.92 11.59
CA GLY A 324 -9.79 -19.98 11.04
C GLY A 324 -9.77 -20.60 9.64
N PHE A 325 -8.56 -20.87 9.12
CA PHE A 325 -8.41 -21.53 7.82
C PHE A 325 -8.17 -23.03 7.98
N SER A 326 -8.95 -23.84 7.26
CA SER A 326 -8.62 -25.26 7.11
C SER A 326 -7.36 -25.45 6.24
N ALA A 327 -6.80 -26.66 6.26
CA ALA A 327 -5.70 -27.01 5.35
C ALA A 327 -6.08 -26.84 3.86
N ALA A 328 -7.35 -27.08 3.51
CA ALA A 328 -7.84 -26.89 2.15
C ALA A 328 -7.91 -25.40 1.76
N ASP A 329 -8.34 -24.54 2.68
CA ASP A 329 -8.42 -23.09 2.46
C ASP A 329 -7.01 -22.49 2.29
N LEU A 330 -6.10 -22.88 3.18
CA LEU A 330 -4.69 -22.50 3.09
C LEU A 330 -4.07 -22.95 1.76
N LYS A 331 -4.38 -24.15 1.27
CA LYS A 331 -3.91 -24.62 -0.05
C LYS A 331 -4.38 -23.71 -1.19
N LYS A 332 -5.64 -23.24 -1.16
CA LYS A 332 -6.16 -22.29 -2.16
C LYS A 332 -5.40 -20.96 -2.10
N ILE A 333 -5.20 -20.42 -0.89
CA ILE A 333 -4.45 -19.18 -0.66
C ILE A 333 -2.99 -19.31 -1.14
N TYR A 334 -2.31 -20.42 -0.85
CA TYR A 334 -0.94 -20.66 -1.29
C TYR A 334 -0.83 -20.82 -2.80
N THR A 335 -1.83 -21.46 -3.43
CA THR A 335 -1.89 -21.59 -4.89
C THR A 335 -2.04 -20.22 -5.54
N PHE A 336 -2.95 -19.39 -5.03
CA PHE A 336 -3.09 -18.00 -5.48
C PHE A 336 -1.79 -17.23 -5.32
N THR A 337 -1.19 -17.27 -4.12
CA THR A 337 0.04 -16.54 -3.82
C THR A 337 1.19 -16.98 -4.73
N GLY A 338 1.34 -18.28 -4.95
CA GLY A 338 2.37 -18.80 -5.84
C GLY A 338 2.19 -18.38 -7.30
N ARG A 339 0.93 -18.29 -7.77
CA ARG A 339 0.60 -17.72 -9.09
C ARG A 339 1.00 -16.24 -9.20
N VAL A 340 0.78 -15.45 -8.15
CA VAL A 340 1.22 -14.04 -8.12
C VAL A 340 2.75 -13.94 -8.10
N ALA A 341 3.42 -14.76 -7.29
CA ALA A 341 4.87 -14.78 -7.14
C ALA A 341 5.62 -15.44 -8.31
N LYS A 342 4.94 -16.16 -9.21
CA LYS A 342 5.54 -17.04 -10.23
C LYS A 342 6.48 -18.11 -9.65
N ARG A 343 6.24 -18.54 -8.42
CA ARG A 343 6.99 -19.61 -7.74
C ARG A 343 6.14 -20.21 -6.63
N GLU A 344 6.56 -21.34 -6.09
CA GLU A 344 5.92 -21.87 -4.91
C GLU A 344 6.14 -20.98 -3.67
N CYS A 345 5.16 -20.98 -2.77
CA CYS A 345 5.31 -20.35 -1.47
C CYS A 345 6.30 -21.14 -0.62
N THR A 346 7.27 -20.45 -0.04
CA THR A 346 8.17 -21.02 0.96
C THR A 346 7.40 -21.41 2.23
N ALA A 347 7.99 -22.28 3.06
CA ALA A 347 7.37 -22.67 4.34
C ALA A 347 7.11 -21.45 5.26
N LYS A 348 8.03 -20.48 5.26
CA LYS A 348 7.90 -19.22 6.01
C LYS A 348 6.71 -18.41 5.51
N GLU A 349 6.59 -18.22 4.20
CA GLU A 349 5.47 -17.46 3.61
C GLU A 349 4.11 -18.11 3.90
N LYS A 350 4.02 -19.44 3.81
CA LYS A 350 2.81 -20.20 4.16
C LYS A 350 2.39 -19.91 5.61
N LYS A 351 3.33 -19.99 6.55
CA LYS A 351 3.08 -19.66 7.97
C LYS A 351 2.62 -18.22 8.14
N LEU A 352 3.35 -17.26 7.56
CA LEU A 352 3.06 -15.83 7.69
C LEU A 352 1.70 -15.44 7.12
N LEU A 353 1.29 -16.00 5.97
CA LEU A 353 -0.01 -15.71 5.35
C LEU A 353 -1.18 -15.97 6.29
N GLY A 354 -1.22 -17.14 6.93
CA GLY A 354 -2.29 -17.48 7.88
C GLY A 354 -2.32 -16.52 9.08
N VAL A 355 -1.15 -16.29 9.68
CA VAL A 355 -1.00 -15.41 10.86
C VAL A 355 -1.42 -13.97 10.54
N TYR A 356 -0.86 -13.37 9.49
CA TYR A 356 -1.13 -11.98 9.12
C TYR A 356 -2.57 -11.77 8.69
N THR A 357 -3.17 -12.73 7.98
CA THR A 357 -4.57 -12.62 7.55
C THR A 357 -5.51 -12.60 8.75
N MET A 358 -5.32 -13.50 9.73
CA MET A 358 -6.12 -13.50 10.95
C MET A 358 -5.94 -12.23 11.78
N LEU A 359 -4.70 -11.73 11.91
CA LEU A 359 -4.42 -10.46 12.58
C LEU A 359 -5.17 -9.30 11.90
N ALA A 360 -5.12 -9.23 10.58
CA ALA A 360 -5.79 -8.18 9.82
C ALA A 360 -7.31 -8.27 9.86
N CYS A 361 -7.89 -9.48 9.80
CA CYS A 361 -9.33 -9.66 9.97
C CYS A 361 -9.78 -9.17 11.35
N ASN A 362 -9.06 -9.55 12.42
CA ASN A 362 -9.41 -9.13 13.77
C ASN A 362 -9.35 -7.59 13.94
N GLU A 363 -8.31 -6.95 13.42
CA GLU A 363 -8.16 -5.50 13.47
C GLU A 363 -9.28 -4.78 12.71
N ILE A 364 -9.56 -5.21 11.47
CA ILE A 364 -10.62 -4.62 10.65
C ILE A 364 -12.00 -4.88 11.26
N SER A 365 -12.29 -6.09 11.74
CA SER A 365 -13.57 -6.42 12.38
C SER A 365 -13.81 -5.54 13.60
N THR A 366 -12.79 -5.34 14.44
CA THR A 366 -12.87 -4.45 15.61
C THR A 366 -13.24 -3.02 15.22
N VAL A 367 -12.63 -2.48 14.15
CA VAL A 367 -12.95 -1.14 13.63
C VAL A 367 -14.38 -1.07 13.10
N LEU A 368 -14.83 -2.09 12.36
CA LEU A 368 -16.18 -2.14 11.78
C LEU A 368 -17.27 -2.30 12.85
N GLU A 369 -17.08 -3.19 13.81
CA GLU A 369 -18.01 -3.48 14.91
C GLU A 369 -18.16 -2.31 15.88
N SER A 370 -17.04 -1.67 16.25
CA SER A 370 -17.06 -0.48 17.11
C SER A 370 -17.63 0.75 16.40
N GLY A 371 -17.66 0.77 15.07
CA GLY A 371 -18.07 1.92 14.29
C GLY A 371 -17.09 3.09 14.33
N SER A 372 -15.85 2.86 14.81
CA SER A 372 -14.83 3.92 14.97
C SER A 372 -14.48 4.63 13.66
N TYR A 373 -14.63 3.92 12.52
CA TYR A 373 -14.40 4.48 11.19
C TYR A 373 -15.26 5.69 10.83
N LYS A 374 -16.38 5.89 11.54
CA LYS A 374 -17.25 7.06 11.35
C LYS A 374 -16.59 8.36 11.80
N ASN A 375 -15.58 8.26 12.66
CA ASN A 375 -14.84 9.40 13.20
C ASN A 375 -13.50 9.62 12.48
N PHE A 376 -13.15 8.79 11.51
CA PHE A 376 -11.89 8.93 10.79
C PHE A 376 -11.86 10.22 9.95
N PRO A 377 -10.69 10.87 9.85
CA PRO A 377 -10.52 12.01 8.95
C PRO A 377 -10.88 11.63 7.51
N ALA A 378 -11.68 12.48 6.85
CA ALA A 378 -12.00 12.32 5.42
C ALA A 378 -10.76 12.45 4.52
N SER A 379 -9.72 13.14 5.00
CA SER A 379 -8.43 13.28 4.34
C SER A 379 -7.35 12.96 5.37
N PRO A 380 -6.71 11.78 5.28
CA PRO A 380 -5.66 11.39 6.22
C PRO A 380 -4.51 12.40 6.20
N SER A 381 -3.98 12.71 7.40
CA SER A 381 -2.79 13.55 7.52
C SER A 381 -1.57 12.78 7.03
N GLY A 382 -0.84 13.37 6.09
CA GLY A 382 0.40 12.83 5.54
C GLY A 382 1.62 13.60 6.04
N ALA A 383 2.75 12.91 6.15
CA ALA A 383 4.06 13.49 6.40
C ALA A 383 5.09 12.85 5.46
N ILE A 384 6.18 13.56 5.18
CA ILE A 384 7.33 13.00 4.47
C ILE A 384 8.45 12.84 5.48
N GLU A 385 8.95 11.63 5.68
CA GLU A 385 10.11 11.35 6.53
C GLU A 385 11.41 11.55 5.73
N GLN A 386 12.14 12.62 6.01
CA GLN A 386 13.17 13.15 5.12
C GLN A 386 14.57 12.80 5.58
N ASP A 387 15.49 12.69 4.62
CA ASP A 387 16.92 12.73 4.92
C ASP A 387 17.39 14.18 5.15
N PRO A 388 18.43 14.43 5.98
CA PRO A 388 19.00 15.76 6.14
C PRO A 388 19.40 16.39 4.80
N GLY A 389 18.89 17.58 4.52
CA GLY A 389 19.16 18.37 3.31
C GLY A 389 18.32 18.01 2.08
N GLU A 390 17.44 17.01 2.15
CA GLU A 390 16.60 16.58 1.01
C GLU A 390 15.56 17.65 0.62
N LEU A 391 15.16 18.49 1.57
CA LEU A 391 14.08 19.47 1.40
C LEU A 391 14.55 20.91 1.31
N ASP A 392 15.84 21.17 1.46
CA ASP A 392 16.35 22.55 1.53
C ASP A 392 15.95 23.36 0.28
N ASP A 393 15.75 22.68 -0.86
CA ASP A 393 15.35 23.26 -2.14
C ASP A 393 13.91 22.88 -2.62
N LEU A 394 13.12 22.15 -1.82
CA LEU A 394 11.86 21.56 -2.29
C LEU A 394 10.81 22.57 -2.73
N ASP A 395 10.69 23.68 -2.00
CA ASP A 395 9.72 24.72 -2.35
C ASP A 395 10.06 25.32 -3.72
N THR A 396 11.36 25.47 -4.00
CA THR A 396 11.84 26.00 -5.29
C THR A 396 11.62 24.99 -6.42
N ASP A 397 12.08 23.75 -6.25
CA ASP A 397 11.95 22.72 -7.28
C ASP A 397 10.49 22.31 -7.52
N GLY A 398 9.69 22.28 -6.45
CA GLY A 398 8.26 22.01 -6.49
C GLY A 398 7.50 23.11 -7.23
N GLN A 399 7.82 24.38 -6.98
CA GLN A 399 7.24 25.49 -7.70
C GLN A 399 7.62 25.47 -9.19
N LEU A 400 8.89 25.23 -9.52
CA LEU A 400 9.36 25.15 -10.91
C LEU A 400 8.67 24.02 -11.68
N TRP A 401 8.57 22.83 -11.06
CA TRP A 401 7.83 21.72 -11.65
C TRP A 401 6.35 22.07 -11.84
N TRP A 402 5.72 22.70 -10.84
CA TRP A 402 4.32 23.09 -10.94
C TRP A 402 4.05 24.08 -12.07
N GLU A 403 4.89 25.11 -12.21
CA GLU A 403 4.81 26.09 -13.30
C GLU A 403 4.98 25.42 -14.67
N HIS A 404 5.97 24.52 -14.79
CA HIS A 404 6.18 23.72 -16.00
C HIS A 404 4.97 22.85 -16.32
N LEU A 405 4.41 22.16 -15.33
CA LEU A 405 3.22 21.31 -15.48
C LEU A 405 1.99 22.12 -15.91
N GLN A 406 1.77 23.32 -15.35
CA GLN A 406 0.66 24.18 -15.75
C GLN A 406 0.81 24.67 -17.19
N ASN A 407 2.02 25.09 -17.57
CA ASN A 407 2.30 25.48 -18.95
C ASN A 407 2.11 24.30 -19.91
N TRP A 408 2.63 23.13 -19.57
CA TRP A 408 2.46 21.91 -20.35
C TRP A 408 0.98 21.54 -20.52
N LYS A 409 0.17 21.58 -19.45
CA LYS A 409 -1.28 21.34 -19.52
C LYS A 409 -1.98 22.33 -20.45
N LYS A 410 -1.58 23.61 -20.41
CA LYS A 410 -2.09 24.64 -21.32
C LYS A 410 -1.73 24.33 -22.78
N LEU A 411 -0.47 23.96 -23.06
CA LEU A 411 -0.02 23.57 -24.39
C LEU A 411 -0.73 22.31 -24.89
N LYS A 412 -0.98 21.33 -24.01
CA LYS A 412 -1.72 20.10 -24.32
C LYS A 412 -3.17 20.39 -24.70
N LYS A 413 -3.84 21.27 -23.94
CA LYS A 413 -5.20 21.73 -24.27
C LYS A 413 -5.24 22.47 -25.62
N GLN A 414 -4.15 23.13 -26.01
CA GLN A 414 -4.00 23.79 -27.32
C GLN A 414 -3.60 22.84 -28.45
N GLY A 415 -3.38 21.55 -28.18
CA GLY A 415 -2.93 20.57 -29.18
C GLY A 415 -1.45 20.70 -29.58
N LYS A 416 -0.63 21.49 -28.86
CA LYS A 416 0.75 21.80 -29.25
C LYS A 416 1.79 20.76 -28.85
N VAL A 417 1.48 19.87 -27.92
CA VAL A 417 2.39 18.83 -27.40
C VAL A 417 1.94 17.40 -27.76
N GLY A 418 1.03 17.25 -28.74
CA GLY A 418 0.54 15.95 -29.19
C GLY A 418 -0.02 15.07 -28.05
N ASN A 419 0.27 13.76 -28.12
CA ASN A 419 -0.18 12.76 -27.16
C ASN A 419 0.79 12.53 -25.98
N GLN A 420 1.66 13.52 -25.72
CA GLN A 420 2.65 13.40 -24.65
C GLN A 420 1.99 13.09 -23.30
N THR A 421 2.62 12.20 -22.52
CA THR A 421 2.21 11.83 -21.17
C THR A 421 2.79 12.79 -20.13
N ILE A 422 2.22 12.84 -18.92
CA ILE A 422 2.79 13.63 -17.81
C ILE A 422 4.22 13.16 -17.51
N ARG A 423 4.47 11.87 -17.66
CA ARG A 423 5.80 11.28 -17.51
C ARG A 423 6.81 11.90 -18.48
N GLN A 424 6.49 11.94 -19.77
CA GLN A 424 7.37 12.54 -20.77
C GLN A 424 7.59 14.04 -20.49
N ALA A 425 6.55 14.75 -20.04
CA ALA A 425 6.69 16.16 -19.66
C ALA A 425 7.62 16.36 -18.45
N PHE A 426 7.60 15.41 -17.51
CA PHE A 426 8.51 15.39 -16.37
C PHE A 426 9.94 15.03 -16.77
N GLU A 427 10.13 14.09 -17.70
CA GLU A 427 11.44 13.75 -18.25
C GLU A 427 12.07 14.97 -18.96
N GLU A 428 11.31 15.68 -19.80
CA GLU A 428 11.73 16.95 -20.42
C GLU A 428 12.07 18.03 -19.39
N TYR A 429 11.25 18.16 -18.33
CA TYR A 429 11.55 19.07 -17.22
C TYR A 429 12.89 18.71 -16.56
N GLN A 430 13.12 17.43 -16.27
CA GLN A 430 14.36 16.98 -15.64
C GLN A 430 15.58 17.23 -16.54
N GLU A 431 15.45 17.09 -17.86
CA GLU A 431 16.52 17.41 -18.81
C GLU A 431 16.80 18.92 -18.85
N GLN A 432 15.75 19.74 -18.95
CA GLN A 432 15.87 21.20 -19.06
C GLN A 432 16.39 21.85 -17.78
N TYR A 433 15.82 21.49 -16.63
CA TYR A 433 16.07 22.16 -15.34
C TYR A 433 17.06 21.40 -14.45
N GLY A 434 17.14 20.08 -14.57
CA GLY A 434 18.08 19.27 -13.78
C GLY A 434 19.54 19.59 -14.09
N ALA A 435 19.88 19.93 -15.34
CA ALA A 435 21.22 20.37 -15.71
C ALA A 435 21.56 21.75 -15.09
N ALA A 436 20.60 22.68 -15.08
CA ALA A 436 20.75 24.01 -14.50
C ALA A 436 20.88 23.98 -12.97
N ALA A 437 20.06 23.16 -12.30
CA ALA A 437 20.14 22.95 -10.85
C ALA A 437 21.50 22.34 -10.46
N LYS A 438 21.97 21.30 -11.18
CA LYS A 438 23.30 20.72 -11.00
C LYS A 438 24.42 21.76 -11.20
N ALA A 439 24.30 22.65 -12.19
CA ALA A 439 25.26 23.71 -12.43
C ALA A 439 25.27 24.76 -11.30
N LYS A 440 24.10 25.13 -10.77
CA LYS A 440 23.95 26.09 -9.66
C LYS A 440 24.51 25.52 -8.35
N ALA A 441 24.19 24.26 -8.02
CA ALA A 441 24.75 23.56 -6.86
C ALA A 441 26.29 23.43 -6.95
N LYS A 442 26.84 23.16 -8.15
CA LYS A 442 28.29 23.11 -8.38
C LYS A 442 28.96 24.48 -8.20
N LYS A 443 28.28 25.58 -8.55
CA LYS A 443 28.78 26.95 -8.30
C LYS A 443 28.71 27.31 -6.81
N ALA A 444 27.63 26.98 -6.10
CA ALA A 444 27.48 27.23 -4.67
C ALA A 444 28.58 26.53 -3.84
N LYS A 445 28.87 25.26 -4.14
CA LYS A 445 29.97 24.52 -3.50
C LYS A 445 31.37 25.10 -3.76
N LYS A 446 31.58 25.79 -4.89
CA LYS A 446 32.84 26.46 -5.21
C LYS A 446 32.99 27.84 -4.56
N GLY A 447 31.87 28.51 -4.22
CA GLY A 447 31.86 29.84 -3.62
C GLY A 447 31.89 29.86 -2.09
N GLY A 448 31.53 28.76 -1.42
CA GLY A 448 31.39 28.68 0.04
C GLY A 448 32.65 28.35 0.84
N TYR A 449 33.81 28.15 0.19
CA TYR A 449 35.10 27.94 0.87
C TYR A 449 36.00 29.16 0.73
N SER A 450 35.55 30.33 1.18
CA SER A 450 36.46 31.39 1.62
C SER A 450 36.84 31.10 3.07
N LYS A 451 38.12 30.79 3.31
CA LYS A 451 38.71 30.40 4.60
C LYS A 451 38.29 31.33 5.77
N PRO A 452 38.15 30.81 7.00
CA PRO A 452 38.23 31.64 8.20
C PRO A 452 39.60 32.29 8.34
#